data_AF-A0A4Y2P723-F1
#
_entry.id   AF-A0A4Y2P723-F1
#
_cell.length_a   1.000
_cell.length_b   1.000
_cell.length_c   1.000
_cell.angle_alpha   90.00
_cell.angle_beta   90.00
_cell.angle_gamma   90.00
#
_symmetry.space_group_name_H-M   'P 1'
#
loop_
_entity.id
_entity.type
_entity.pdbx_description
1 polymer ?
#
loop_
_entity_poly.entity_id
_entity_poly.type
_entity_poly.pdbx_seq_one_letter_code
_entity_poly.pdbx_strand_id
1 'polypeptide(L)'
;MKDNYGKKNTRGRPKALSSRDERRFCRLASTGKYSTRKLIQTTGLNVCRKTMYNTIRRSGSYIYTAKLAKPLLLQRHKVERLNFRQQVMTWDNQWIK
;
A
#
# COMPACT_ATOMS: atom_id res chain seq x y z
N MET A 1 40.83 29.06 -26.67
CA MET A 1 39.39 28.77 -26.54
C MET A 1 39.23 27.42 -25.85
N LYS A 2 38.43 27.32 -24.78
CA LYS A 2 38.24 26.05 -24.05
C LYS A 2 37.05 25.31 -24.67
N ASP A 3 37.29 24.13 -25.21
CA ASP A 3 36.25 23.31 -25.85
C ASP A 3 35.20 22.85 -24.82
N ASN A 4 33.93 23.07 -25.14
CA ASN A 4 32.76 22.82 -24.29
C ASN A 4 31.84 21.75 -24.88
N TYR A 5 32.29 21.03 -25.91
CA TYR A 5 31.56 19.92 -26.52
C TYR A 5 31.27 18.82 -25.49
N GLY A 6 30.03 18.33 -25.47
CA GLY A 6 29.57 17.28 -24.55
C GLY A 6 29.38 17.67 -23.08
N LYS A 7 29.67 18.92 -22.67
CA LYS A 7 29.54 19.37 -21.27
C LYS A 7 28.16 19.94 -20.92
N LYS A 8 27.26 20.07 -21.89
CA LYS A 8 25.91 20.61 -21.68
C LYS A 8 25.00 19.55 -21.05
N ASN A 9 24.68 19.74 -19.78
CA ASN A 9 23.68 18.94 -19.08
C ASN A 9 22.27 19.34 -19.52
N THR A 10 21.77 18.75 -20.61
CA THR A 10 20.36 18.87 -20.98
C THR A 10 19.53 18.06 -19.99
N ARG A 11 18.83 18.75 -19.08
CA ARG A 11 17.92 18.09 -18.15
C ARG A 11 16.83 17.35 -18.94
N GLY A 12 16.51 16.14 -18.49
CA GLY A 12 15.41 15.37 -19.07
C GLY A 12 14.04 16.02 -18.81
N ARG A 13 13.00 15.39 -19.33
CA ARG A 13 11.60 15.82 -19.15
C ARG A 13 11.27 15.97 -17.65
N PRO A 14 10.61 17.06 -17.23
CA PRO A 14 10.17 17.21 -15.85
C PRO A 14 9.16 16.13 -15.46
N LYS A 15 9.13 15.79 -14.17
CA LYS A 15 8.16 14.84 -13.63
C LYS A 15 6.74 15.39 -13.75
N ALA A 16 5.78 14.50 -13.95
CA ALA A 16 4.36 14.85 -13.98
C ALA A 16 3.78 15.26 -12.61
N LEU A 17 4.47 14.95 -11.51
CA LEU A 17 4.04 15.24 -10.15
C LEU A 17 5.03 16.18 -9.47
N SER A 18 4.52 17.15 -8.72
CA SER A 18 5.34 17.98 -7.85
C SER A 18 5.83 17.17 -6.64
N SER A 19 6.94 17.57 -6.03
CA SER A 19 7.43 16.93 -4.80
C SER A 19 6.42 17.02 -3.65
N ARG A 20 5.57 18.05 -3.63
CA ARG A 20 4.49 18.19 -2.64
C ARG A 20 3.43 17.12 -2.85
N ASP A 21 3.03 16.87 -4.09
CA ASP A 21 2.04 15.86 -4.43
C ASP A 21 2.56 14.46 -4.15
N GLU A 22 3.82 14.18 -4.50
CA GLU A 22 4.48 12.90 -4.17
C GLU A 22 4.42 12.64 -2.66
N ARG A 23 4.73 13.63 -1.82
CA ARG A 23 4.66 13.51 -0.34
C ARG A 23 3.24 13.35 0.18
N ARG A 24 2.28 14.15 -0.29
CA ARG A 24 0.86 14.07 0.12
C ARG A 24 0.31 12.69 -0.19
N PHE A 25 0.64 12.18 -1.38
CA PHE A 25 0.24 10.87 -1.84
C PHE A 25 0.87 9.74 -1.01
N CYS A 26 2.18 9.77 -0.77
CA CYS A 26 2.83 8.76 0.07
C CYS A 26 2.21 8.72 1.46
N ARG A 27 1.93 9.87 2.07
CA ARG A 27 1.27 9.92 3.39
C ARG A 27 -0.09 9.20 3.41
N LEU A 28 -0.91 9.40 2.38
CA LEU A 28 -2.20 8.73 2.25
C LEU A 28 -2.05 7.22 1.97
N ALA A 29 -1.06 6.84 1.16
CA ALA A 29 -0.76 5.43 0.89
C ALA A 29 -0.31 4.69 2.17
N SER A 30 0.48 5.34 3.03
CA SER A 30 0.94 4.80 4.31
C SER A 30 -0.20 4.42 5.27
N THR A 31 -1.38 5.04 5.14
CA THR A 31 -2.56 4.66 5.94
C THR A 31 -3.07 3.25 5.60
N GLY A 32 -2.70 2.67 4.44
CA GLY A 32 -3.11 1.32 4.03
C GLY A 32 -4.59 1.16 3.64
N LYS A 33 -5.38 2.24 3.72
CA LYS A 33 -6.84 2.24 3.46
C LYS A 33 -7.20 2.44 1.99
N TYR A 34 -6.26 2.89 1.16
CA TYR A 34 -6.55 3.37 -0.19
C TYR A 34 -5.82 2.57 -1.26
N SER A 35 -6.55 2.17 -2.30
CA SER A 35 -5.94 1.68 -3.54
C SER A 35 -5.37 2.84 -4.37
N THR A 36 -4.48 2.58 -5.32
CA THR A 36 -3.92 3.62 -6.20
C THR A 36 -5.00 4.43 -6.92
N ARG A 37 -6.09 3.79 -7.38
CA ARG A 37 -7.20 4.49 -8.04
C ARG A 37 -7.93 5.41 -7.06
N LYS A 38 -8.18 4.92 -5.84
CA LYS A 38 -8.84 5.73 -4.81
C LYS A 38 -7.95 6.90 -4.40
N LEU A 39 -6.63 6.71 -4.33
CA LEU A 39 -5.67 7.78 -4.07
C LEU A 39 -5.74 8.89 -5.12
N ILE A 40 -5.80 8.56 -6.42
CA ILE A 40 -5.97 9.55 -7.51
C ILE A 40 -7.23 10.41 -7.28
N GLN A 41 -8.35 9.75 -6.95
CA GLN A 41 -9.61 10.44 -6.68
C GLN A 41 -9.51 11.35 -5.44
N THR A 42 -8.91 10.85 -4.36
CA THR A 42 -8.74 11.60 -3.09
C THR A 42 -7.73 12.74 -3.22
N THR A 43 -6.78 12.66 -4.16
CA THR A 43 -5.80 13.72 -4.40
C THR A 43 -6.24 14.72 -5.46
N GLY A 44 -7.24 14.40 -6.28
CA GLY A 44 -7.67 15.25 -7.40
C GLY A 44 -6.60 15.41 -8.48
N LEU A 45 -5.57 14.55 -8.49
CA LEU A 45 -4.46 14.66 -9.43
C LEU A 45 -4.84 14.07 -10.78
N ASN A 46 -4.60 14.81 -11.86
CA ASN A 46 -4.78 14.29 -13.21
C ASN A 46 -3.55 13.48 -13.66
N VAL A 47 -3.38 12.29 -13.09
CA VAL A 47 -2.30 11.36 -13.46
C VAL A 47 -2.82 9.95 -13.64
N CYS A 48 -2.17 9.20 -14.52
CA CYS A 48 -2.54 7.80 -14.72
C CYS A 48 -2.13 6.93 -13.50
N ARG A 49 -2.83 5.82 -13.33
CA ARG A 49 -2.58 4.84 -12.26
C ARG A 49 -1.13 4.37 -12.21
N LYS A 50 -0.50 4.18 -13.38
CA LYS A 50 0.87 3.68 -13.48
C LYS A 50 1.90 4.71 -13.00
N THR A 51 1.68 6.00 -13.25
CA THR A 51 2.51 7.08 -12.71
C THR A 51 2.49 7.06 -11.18
N MET A 52 1.31 6.93 -10.58
CA MET A 52 1.16 6.83 -9.13
C MET A 52 1.87 5.59 -8.55
N TYR A 53 1.67 4.41 -9.16
CA TYR A 53 2.36 3.19 -8.75
C TYR A 53 3.89 3.35 -8.80
N ASN A 54 4.42 3.92 -9.88
CA ASN A 54 5.85 4.19 -10.01
C ASN A 54 6.36 5.17 -8.96
N THR A 55 5.55 6.15 -8.54
CA THR A 55 5.92 7.08 -7.47
C THR A 55 6.01 6.37 -6.12
N ILE A 56 5.07 5.48 -5.76
CA ILE A 56 5.15 4.65 -4.55
C ILE A 56 6.41 3.80 -4.59
N ARG A 57 6.61 3.08 -5.70
CA ARG A 57 7.75 2.17 -5.85
C ARG A 57 9.08 2.91 -5.76
N ARG A 58 9.19 4.11 -6.36
CA ARG A 58 10.38 4.96 -6.30
C ARG A 58 10.64 5.55 -4.92
N SER A 59 9.63 5.65 -4.04
CA SER A 59 9.84 6.18 -2.70
C SER A 59 10.62 5.22 -1.79
N GLY A 60 10.71 3.94 -2.14
CA GLY A 60 11.41 2.92 -1.37
C GLY A 60 10.78 2.59 -0.01
N SER A 61 9.71 3.28 0.38
CA SER A 61 9.08 3.18 1.70
C SER A 61 8.07 2.04 1.80
N TYR A 62 7.79 1.35 0.69
CA TYR A 62 6.71 0.37 0.57
C TYR A 62 7.23 -0.92 -0.05
N ILE A 63 6.82 -2.03 0.55
CA ILE A 63 7.07 -3.37 0.04
C ILE A 63 5.75 -3.92 -0.49
N TYR A 64 5.79 -4.51 -1.68
CA TYR A 64 4.62 -5.23 -2.20
C TYR A 64 4.39 -6.49 -1.37
N THR A 65 3.18 -6.63 -0.84
CA THR A 65 2.74 -7.85 -0.13
C THR A 65 1.47 -8.38 -0.77
N ALA A 66 1.47 -9.67 -1.12
CA ALA A 66 0.27 -10.34 -1.55
C ALA A 66 -0.73 -10.42 -0.38
N LYS A 67 -2.02 -10.23 -0.68
CA LYS A 67 -3.06 -10.45 0.33
C LYS A 67 -3.10 -11.94 0.67
N LEU A 68 -3.09 -12.26 1.96
CA LEU A 68 -3.33 -13.62 2.43
C LEU A 68 -4.73 -14.07 2.01
N ALA A 69 -4.82 -15.23 1.37
CA ALA A 69 -6.09 -15.88 1.09
C ALA A 69 -6.77 -16.22 2.43
N LYS A 70 -8.00 -15.78 2.60
CA LYS A 70 -8.83 -16.10 3.77
C LYS A 70 -10.18 -16.62 3.28
N PRO A 71 -10.72 -17.70 3.86
CA PRO A 71 -12.04 -18.17 3.50
C PRO A 71 -13.10 -17.14 3.88
N LEU A 72 -14.19 -17.09 3.11
CA LEU A 72 -15.33 -16.24 3.42
C LEU A 72 -16.02 -16.75 4.70
N LEU A 73 -15.99 -15.96 5.77
CA LEU A 73 -16.69 -16.30 7.01
C LEU A 73 -18.10 -15.70 7.00
N LEU A 74 -19.09 -16.58 6.86
CA LEU A 74 -20.49 -16.26 7.15
C LEU A 74 -20.65 -15.90 8.63
N GLN A 75 -21.72 -15.17 8.96
CA GLN A 75 -21.97 -14.76 10.34
C GLN A 75 -22.07 -15.95 11.31
N ARG A 76 -22.72 -17.05 10.89
CA ARG A 76 -22.77 -18.30 11.68
C ARG A 76 -21.38 -18.81 12.07
N HIS A 77 -20.43 -18.80 11.14
CA HIS A 77 -19.06 -19.29 11.40
C HIS A 77 -18.33 -18.40 12.42
N LYS A 78 -18.62 -17.09 12.45
CA LYS A 78 -18.02 -16.17 13.43
C LYS A 78 -18.55 -16.46 14.84
N VAL A 79 -19.85 -16.69 14.96
CA VAL A 79 -20.50 -17.04 16.23
C VAL A 79 -20.00 -18.39 16.74
N GLU A 80 -20.01 -19.42 15.90
CA GLU A 80 -19.52 -20.76 16.25
C GLU A 80 -18.05 -20.73 16.69
N ARG A 81 -17.20 -19.98 15.96
CA ARG A 81 -15.79 -19.80 16.34
C ARG A 81 -15.62 -19.10 17.68
N LEU A 82 -16.47 -18.11 17.97
CA LEU A 82 -16.46 -17.39 19.25
C LEU A 82 -16.86 -18.32 20.39
N ASN A 83 -17.97 -19.06 20.23
CA ASN A 83 -18.47 -20.01 21.21
C ASN A 83 -17.46 -21.13 21.49
N PHE A 84 -16.88 -21.72 20.44
CA PHE A 84 -15.82 -22.71 20.57
C PHE A 84 -14.63 -22.17 21.36
N ARG A 85 -14.19 -20.94 21.06
CA ARG A 85 -13.07 -20.33 21.79
C ARG A 85 -13.41 -20.08 23.25
N GLN A 86 -14.61 -19.61 23.57
CA GLN A 86 -15.06 -19.43 24.96
C GLN A 86 -15.07 -20.77 25.71
N GLN A 87 -15.56 -21.84 25.08
CA GLN A 87 -15.55 -23.18 25.66
C GLN A 87 -14.12 -23.71 25.89
N VAL A 88 -13.23 -23.60 24.90
CA VAL A 88 -11.84 -24.08 25.01
C VAL A 88 -11.05 -23.32 26.08
N MET A 89 -11.31 -22.03 26.28
CA MET A 89 -10.64 -21.25 27.34
C MET A 89 -10.97 -21.76 28.75
N THR A 90 -12.07 -22.50 28.92
CA THR A 90 -12.46 -23.13 30.21
C THR A 90 -11.90 -24.54 30.39
N TRP A 91 -11.12 -25.03 29.43
CA TRP A 91 -10.54 -26.37 29.51
C TRP A 91 -9.18 -26.31 30.21
N ASP A 92 -9.11 -26.77 31.45
CA ASP A 92 -7.85 -26.78 32.19
C ASP A 92 -6.97 -28.01 31.86
N ASN A 93 -7.53 -29.22 31.70
CA ASN A 93 -6.73 -30.46 31.58
C ASN A 93 -7.34 -31.58 30.70
N GLN A 94 -8.11 -31.26 29.65
CA GLN A 94 -8.81 -32.31 28.86
C GLN A 94 -7.90 -33.22 28.00
N TRP A 95 -6.62 -32.91 27.88
CA TRP A 95 -5.66 -33.65 27.06
C TRP A 95 -4.43 -34.16 27.82
N ILE A 96 -4.41 -34.01 29.15
CA ILE A 96 -3.39 -34.67 29.98
C ILE A 96 -3.87 -36.12 30.18
N LYS A 97 -3.16 -37.06 29.56
CA LYS A 97 -3.35 -38.51 29.74
C LYS A 97 -2.59 -39.00 30.98
#